data_AF-A0A8D8BFS8-F1
#
_entry.id   AF-A0A8D8BFS8-F1
#
_cell.length_a   1.000
_cell.length_b   1.000
_cell.length_c   1.000
_cell.angle_alpha   90.00
_cell.angle_beta   90.00
_cell.angle_gamma   90.00
#
_symmetry.space_group_name_H-M   'P 1'
#
loop_
_entity.id
_entity.type
_entity.pdbx_description
1 polymer ?
#
loop_
_entity_poly.entity_id
_entity_poly.type
_entity_poly.pdbx_seq_one_letter_code
_entity_poly.pdbx_strand_id
1 'polypeptide(L)'
;MAASFVHSIGCPLLPGLAYIIINQSWAFTIPILDIVYRPWRLFLVICGLPGFISAIALLKFPESPKFDLNQGNVKRAMETIQWMHRFNSGNAESPLQIQLILGEAEVQPSRDHSKGVNAVLELIWNQTAPLFKRPYL
;
A
#
# COMPACT_ATOMS: atom_id res chain seq x y z
N MET A 1 13.65 0.98 2.54
CA MET A 1 14.31 2.04 3.33
C MET A 1 13.31 3.08 3.86
N ALA A 2 12.50 3.72 3.01
CA ALA A 2 11.50 4.70 3.45
C ALA A 2 10.42 4.13 4.39
N ALA A 3 9.84 2.96 4.07
CA ALA A 3 8.83 2.34 4.95
C ALA A 3 9.38 2.02 6.35
N SER A 4 10.62 1.52 6.43
CA SER A 4 11.29 1.25 7.69
C SER A 4 11.55 2.53 8.49
N PHE A 5 11.92 3.63 7.83
CA PHE A 5 12.09 4.93 8.46
C PHE A 5 10.79 5.47 9.06
N VAL A 6 9.68 5.41 8.30
CA VAL A 6 8.36 5.81 8.77
C VAL A 6 7.92 4.98 9.98
N HIS A 7 8.15 3.66 9.94
CA HIS A 7 7.84 2.78 11.07
C HIS A 7 8.67 3.12 12.32
N SER A 8 9.98 3.37 12.15
CA SER A 8 10.87 3.75 13.25
C SER A 8 10.47 5.05 13.94
N ILE A 9 9.89 6.01 13.22
CA ILE A 9 9.37 7.25 13.81
C ILE A 9 8.00 7.03 14.46
N GLY A 10 7.12 6.28 13.81
CA GLY A 10 5.75 6.04 14.30
C GLY A 10 5.71 5.26 15.61
N CYS A 11 6.55 4.25 15.76
CA CYS A 11 6.56 3.36 16.93
C CYS A 11 6.78 4.06 18.29
N PRO A 12 7.76 4.97 18.47
CA PRO A 12 7.92 5.70 19.73
C PRO A 12 6.97 6.91 19.86
N LEU A 13 6.53 7.49 18.74
CA LEU A 13 5.64 8.65 18.74
C LEU A 13 4.26 8.32 19.33
N LEU A 14 3.76 7.12 19.07
CA LEU A 14 2.44 6.68 19.54
C LEU A 14 2.34 6.55 21.08
N PRO A 15 3.23 5.83 21.79
CA PRO A 15 3.23 5.82 23.26
C PRO A 15 3.58 7.19 23.86
N GLY A 16 4.42 7.99 23.20
CA GLY A 16 4.71 9.36 23.62
C GLY A 16 3.46 10.24 23.63
N LEU A 17 2.68 10.21 22.55
CA LEU A 17 1.40 10.93 22.46
C LEU A 17 0.37 10.37 23.46
N ALA A 18 0.32 9.04 23.63
CA ALA A 18 -0.59 8.41 24.58
C ALA A 18 -0.33 8.91 26.01
N TYR A 19 0.94 8.98 26.43
CA TYR A 19 1.32 9.46 27.75
C TYR A 19 0.91 10.92 27.99
N ILE A 20 1.15 11.80 27.02
CA ILE A 20 0.84 13.23 27.13
C ILE A 20 -0.69 13.48 27.18
N ILE A 21 -1.45 12.73 26.37
CA ILE A 21 -2.88 12.98 26.17
C ILE A 21 -3.74 12.28 27.23
N ILE A 22 -3.47 11.02 27.55
CA ILE A 22 -4.32 10.22 28.44
C ILE A 22 -4.22 10.69 29.90
N ASN A 23 -3.07 11.19 30.33
CA ASN A 23 -2.84 11.63 31.71
C ASN A 23 -3.53 12.97 32.06
N GLN A 24 -4.25 13.56 31.12
CA GLN A 24 -5.03 14.77 31.38
C GLN A 24 -6.32 14.43 32.14
N SER A 25 -6.79 15.32 33.01
CA SER A 25 -7.97 15.08 33.87
C SER A 25 -9.24 15.79 33.41
N TRP A 26 -9.21 16.50 32.27
CA TRP A 26 -10.35 17.26 31.79
C TRP A 26 -11.48 16.34 31.31
N ALA A 27 -12.72 16.81 31.48
CA ALA A 27 -13.91 16.17 30.96
C ALA A 27 -14.83 17.25 30.40
N PHE A 28 -15.17 17.14 29.11
CA PHE A 28 -16.07 18.07 28.44
C PHE A 28 -17.38 17.36 28.10
N THR A 29 -18.49 17.82 28.65
CA THR A 29 -19.81 17.26 28.32
C THR A 29 -20.31 17.91 27.05
N ILE A 30 -20.59 17.11 26.01
CA ILE A 30 -21.19 17.57 24.76
C ILE A 30 -22.70 17.35 24.87
N PRO A 31 -23.51 18.39 25.15
CA PRO A 31 -24.93 18.21 25.48
C PRO A 31 -25.76 17.70 24.30
N ILE A 32 -25.32 17.98 23.07
CA ILE A 32 -26.00 17.60 21.84
C ILE A 32 -25.96 16.07 21.61
N LEU A 33 -24.90 15.42 22.09
CA LEU A 33 -24.65 14.00 21.86
C LEU A 33 -24.77 13.16 23.14
N ASP A 34 -25.05 13.79 24.28
CA ASP A 34 -25.06 13.17 25.61
C ASP A 34 -23.78 12.36 25.92
N ILE A 35 -22.63 12.84 25.43
CA ILE A 35 -21.34 12.19 25.60
C ILE A 35 -20.43 13.06 26.46
N VAL A 36 -19.85 12.44 27.49
CA VAL A 36 -18.70 13.01 28.22
C VAL A 36 -17.44 12.74 27.40
N TYR A 37 -16.94 13.78 26.76
CA TYR A 37 -15.70 13.74 26.02
C TYR A 37 -14.52 13.73 27.01
N ARG A 38 -13.74 12.63 26.95
CA ARG A 38 -12.57 12.39 27.79
C ARG A 38 -11.29 12.37 26.93
N PRO A 39 -10.11 12.58 27.52
CA PRO A 39 -8.86 12.73 26.77
C PRO A 39 -8.48 11.52 25.91
N TRP A 40 -8.85 10.30 26.33
CA TRP A 40 -8.63 9.09 25.53
C TRP A 40 -9.38 9.11 24.18
N ARG A 41 -10.54 9.81 24.08
CA ARG A 41 -11.25 9.98 22.80
C ARG A 41 -10.48 10.87 21.85
N LEU A 42 -9.83 11.92 22.38
CA LEU A 42 -8.94 12.78 21.60
C LEU A 42 -7.75 11.97 21.06
N PHE A 43 -7.17 11.10 21.88
CA PHE A 43 -6.09 10.21 21.45
C PHE A 43 -6.51 9.34 20.25
N LEU A 44 -7.69 8.72 20.30
CA LEU A 44 -8.21 7.93 19.17
C LEU A 44 -8.39 8.77 17.89
N VAL A 45 -8.90 10.00 18.01
CA VAL A 45 -9.03 10.92 16.87
C VAL A 45 -7.66 11.21 16.27
N ILE A 46 -6.67 11.54 17.10
CA ILE A 46 -5.30 11.83 16.66
C ILE A 46 -4.66 10.61 15.97
N CYS A 47 -4.86 9.40 16.50
CA CYS A 47 -4.40 8.17 15.86
C CYS A 47 -5.09 7.91 14.50
N GLY A 48 -6.34 8.35 14.33
CA GLY A 48 -7.07 8.24 13.07
C GLY A 48 -6.65 9.26 12.00
N LEU A 49 -6.10 10.41 12.38
CA LEU A 49 -5.74 11.49 11.45
C LEU A 49 -4.74 11.05 10.36
N PRO A 50 -3.63 10.36 10.65
CA PRO A 50 -2.72 9.87 9.61
C PRO A 50 -3.40 8.94 8.61
N GLY A 51 -4.31 8.07 9.08
CA GLY A 51 -5.09 7.17 8.23
C GLY A 51 -6.11 7.91 7.36
N PHE A 52 -6.71 8.98 7.90
CA PHE A 52 -7.61 9.83 7.12
C PHE A 52 -6.86 10.63 6.04
N ILE A 53 -5.69 11.18 6.39
CA ILE A 53 -4.82 11.88 5.44
C ILE A 53 -4.35 10.92 4.35
N SER A 54 -3.97 9.69 4.69
CA SER A 54 -3.58 8.68 3.70
C SER A 54 -4.73 8.29 2.78
N ALA A 55 -5.95 8.15 3.31
CA ALA A 55 -7.14 7.90 2.49
C ALA A 55 -7.39 9.03 1.47
N ILE A 56 -7.31 10.30 1.89
CA ILE A 56 -7.43 11.44 0.98
C ILE A 56 -6.31 11.43 -0.06
N ALA A 57 -5.07 11.14 0.34
CA ALA A 57 -3.94 11.07 -0.57
C ALA A 57 -4.14 9.98 -1.64
N LEU A 58 -4.61 8.79 -1.23
CA LEU A 58 -4.86 7.66 -2.12
C LEU A 58 -5.86 7.97 -3.23
N LEU A 59 -6.86 8.84 -2.99
CA LEU A 59 -7.81 9.25 -4.02
C LEU A 59 -7.14 9.96 -5.23
N LYS A 60 -5.94 10.50 -5.05
CA LYS A 60 -5.18 11.17 -6.13
C LYS A 60 -4.20 10.24 -6.86
N PHE A 61 -3.88 9.09 -6.28
CA PHE A 61 -2.94 8.16 -6.91
C PHE A 61 -3.67 7.34 -7.98
N PRO A 62 -3.04 7.13 -9.16
CA PRO A 62 -3.57 6.19 -10.13
C PRO A 62 -3.49 4.76 -9.60
N GLU A 63 -4.34 3.90 -10.14
CA GLU A 63 -4.29 2.45 -9.87
C GLU A 63 -2.95 1.86 -10.29
N SER A 64 -2.61 0.70 -9.72
CA SER A 64 -1.36 0.01 -10.09
C SER A 64 -1.35 -0.36 -11.56
N PRO A 65 -0.26 -0.11 -12.32
CA PRO A 65 -0.19 -0.45 -13.74
C PRO A 65 -0.32 -1.97 -13.95
N LYS A 66 0.13 -2.79 -12.99
CA LYS A 66 -0.06 -4.25 -13.03
C LYS A 66 -1.54 -4.65 -12.95
N PHE A 67 -2.33 -3.92 -12.16
CA PHE A 67 -3.76 -4.16 -12.04
C PHE A 67 -4.50 -3.81 -13.34
N ASP A 68 -4.18 -2.67 -13.96
CA ASP A 68 -4.77 -2.27 -15.25
C ASP A 68 -4.37 -3.23 -16.38
N LEU A 69 -3.14 -3.76 -16.39
CA LEU A 69 -2.69 -4.77 -17.36
C LEU A 69 -3.48 -6.08 -17.23
N ASN A 70 -3.68 -6.57 -16.00
CA ASN A 70 -4.41 -7.81 -15.76
C ASN A 70 -5.90 -7.70 -16.12
N GLN A 71 -6.46 -6.49 -16.11
CA GLN A 71 -7.81 -6.23 -16.61
C GLN A 71 -7.89 -6.10 -18.15
N GLY A 72 -6.76 -6.19 -18.86
CA GLY A 72 -6.68 -6.00 -20.31
C GLY A 72 -6.58 -4.54 -20.75
N ASN A 73 -6.52 -3.58 -19.81
CA ASN A 73 -6.49 -2.14 -20.10
C ASN A 73 -5.05 -1.62 -20.28
N VAL A 74 -4.38 -2.09 -21.34
CA VAL A 74 -2.96 -1.76 -21.61
C VAL A 74 -2.72 -0.24 -21.74
N LYS A 75 -3.64 0.50 -22.37
CA LYS A 75 -3.52 1.95 -22.53
C LYS A 75 -3.45 2.67 -21.19
N ARG A 76 -4.30 2.29 -20.24
CA ARG A 76 -4.35 2.90 -18.90
C ARG A 76 -3.09 2.58 -18.10
N ALA A 77 -2.58 1.35 -18.23
CA ALA A 77 -1.30 0.99 -17.64
C ALA A 77 -0.13 1.83 -18.19
N MET A 78 -0.10 2.11 -19.50
CA MET A 78 0.90 3.00 -20.10
C MET A 78 0.80 4.42 -19.56
N GLU A 79 -0.42 4.96 -19.44
CA GLU A 79 -0.67 6.30 -18.87
C GLU A 79 -0.17 6.38 -17.41
N THR A 80 -0.45 5.35 -16.60
CA THR A 80 0.03 5.26 -15.22
C THR A 80 1.57 5.22 -15.15
N ILE A 81 2.23 4.44 -16.01
CA ILE A 81 3.71 4.39 -16.06
C ILE A 81 4.29 5.76 -16.48
N GLN A 82 3.68 6.42 -17.46
CA GLN A 82 4.09 7.77 -17.86
C GLN A 82 3.89 8.80 -16.73
N TRP A 83 2.79 8.69 -15.99
CA TRP A 83 2.55 9.52 -14.80
C TRP A 83 3.63 9.31 -13.74
N MET A 84 4.00 8.05 -13.45
CA MET A 84 5.08 7.71 -12.53
C MET A 84 6.43 8.30 -12.99
N HIS A 85 6.74 8.19 -14.28
CA HIS A 85 7.95 8.79 -14.86
C HIS A 85 7.99 10.30 -14.68
N ARG A 86 6.90 11.01 -15.01
CA ARG A 86 6.82 12.47 -14.82
C ARG A 86 7.00 12.88 -13.36
N PHE A 87 6.40 12.12 -12.45
CA PHE A 87 6.52 12.37 -11.01
C PHE A 87 7.96 12.20 -10.50
N ASN A 88 8.71 11.23 -11.02
CA ASN A 88 10.09 10.96 -10.61
C ASN A 88 11.12 11.87 -11.31
N SER A 89 10.97 12.15 -12.60
CA SER A 89 11.94 12.92 -13.40
C SER A 89 11.73 14.44 -13.34
N GLY A 90 10.71 14.94 -12.64
CA GLY A 90 10.53 16.37 -12.40
C GLY A 90 10.31 17.24 -13.65
N ASN A 91 9.58 16.73 -14.66
CA ASN A 91 9.25 17.41 -15.93
C ASN A 91 10.43 17.86 -16.83
N ALA A 92 11.68 17.52 -16.51
CA ALA A 92 12.84 17.90 -17.32
C ALA A 92 13.10 16.96 -18.51
N GLU A 93 12.53 15.76 -18.51
CA GLU A 93 12.82 14.71 -19.48
C GLU A 93 11.70 14.50 -20.50
N SER A 94 12.09 14.05 -21.70
CA SER A 94 11.18 13.67 -22.78
C SER A 94 10.18 12.60 -22.33
N PRO A 95 8.93 12.61 -22.85
CA PRO A 95 7.92 11.64 -22.44
C PRO A 95 8.37 10.20 -22.75
N LEU A 96 8.27 9.32 -21.75
CA LEU A 96 8.61 7.91 -21.89
C LEU A 96 7.79 7.26 -23.03
N GLN A 97 8.49 6.78 -24.05
CA GLN A 97 7.89 6.06 -25.17
C GLN A 97 7.84 4.56 -24.86
N ILE A 98 6.66 4.07 -24.53
CA ILE A 98 6.42 2.65 -24.26
C ILE A 98 5.95 2.01 -25.57
N GLN A 99 6.74 1.08 -26.11
CA GLN A 99 6.42 0.43 -27.40
C GLN A 99 5.58 -0.84 -27.24
N LEU A 100 5.83 -1.61 -26.18
CA LEU A 100 5.12 -2.84 -25.90
C LEU A 100 5.20 -3.16 -24.40
N ILE A 101 4.08 -3.55 -23.80
CA ILE A 101 4.06 -4.17 -22.48
C ILE A 101 3.75 -5.64 -22.69
N LEU A 102 4.74 -6.50 -22.46
CA LEU A 102 4.53 -7.94 -22.44
C LEU A 102 3.77 -8.29 -21.16
N GLY A 103 2.59 -8.90 -21.31
CA GLY A 103 1.94 -9.53 -20.16
C GLY A 103 2.85 -10.60 -19.59
N GLU A 104 2.92 -10.70 -18.26
CA GLU A 104 3.52 -11.87 -17.62
C GLU A 104 2.83 -13.09 -18.23
N ALA A 105 3.60 -13.97 -18.89
CA ALA A 105 3.09 -15.27 -19.26
C ALA A 105 2.72 -15.95 -17.95
N GLU A 106 1.42 -16.04 -17.66
CA GLU A 106 0.94 -16.84 -16.55
C GLU A 106 1.58 -18.22 -16.74
N VAL A 107 2.47 -18.60 -15.82
CA VAL A 107 2.69 -20.02 -15.56
C VAL A 107 1.31 -20.50 -15.17
N GLN A 108 0.56 -21.04 -16.14
CA GLN A 108 -0.73 -21.64 -15.89
C GLN A 108 -0.48 -22.61 -14.74
N PRO A 109 -1.08 -22.40 -13.54
CA PRO A 109 -1.02 -23.44 -12.56
C PRO A 109 -1.62 -24.65 -13.25
N SER A 110 -0.86 -25.73 -13.31
CA SER A 110 -1.34 -27.04 -13.75
C SER A 110 -2.73 -27.18 -13.16
N ARG A 111 -3.74 -27.42 -13.99
CA ARG A 111 -5.13 -27.64 -13.57
C ARG A 111 -5.26 -28.97 -12.80
N ASP A 112 -4.33 -29.28 -11.92
CA ASP A 112 -4.44 -30.38 -10.99
C ASP A 112 -5.14 -29.83 -9.75
N HIS A 113 -6.41 -30.20 -9.65
CA HIS A 113 -7.33 -29.78 -8.61
C HIS A 113 -7.03 -30.55 -7.31
N SER A 114 -5.77 -30.56 -6.85
CA SER A 114 -5.39 -31.20 -5.60
C SER A 114 -5.68 -30.24 -4.44
N LYS A 115 -6.80 -30.47 -3.76
CA LYS A 115 -7.16 -29.73 -2.54
C LYS A 115 -6.19 -30.13 -1.43
N GLY A 116 -5.25 -29.26 -1.05
CA GLY A 116 -4.41 -29.50 0.12
C GLY A 116 -3.17 -28.63 0.23
N VAL A 117 -2.55 -28.65 1.41
CA VAL A 117 -1.32 -27.90 1.74
C VAL A 117 -0.16 -28.28 0.82
N ASN A 118 -0.10 -29.54 0.36
CA ASN A 118 0.92 -30.03 -0.57
C ASN A 118 0.87 -29.34 -1.93
N ALA A 119 -0.34 -29.10 -2.45
CA ALA A 119 -0.52 -28.37 -3.72
C ALA A 119 -0.03 -26.93 -3.60
N VAL A 120 -0.27 -26.29 -2.46
CA VAL A 120 0.20 -24.93 -2.17
C VAL A 120 1.72 -24.88 -2.06
N LEU A 121 2.35 -25.84 -1.37
CA LEU A 121 3.81 -25.93 -1.27
C LEU A 121 4.46 -26.19 -2.63
N GLU A 122 3.84 -27.01 -3.46
CA GLU A 122 4.30 -27.27 -4.84
C GLU A 122 4.15 -26.04 -5.73
N LEU A 123 3.05 -25.28 -5.58
CA LEU A 123 2.85 -24.00 -6.27
C LEU A 123 3.91 -22.97 -5.86
N ILE A 124 4.17 -22.84 -4.56
CA ILE A 124 5.21 -21.97 -4.01
C ILE A 124 6.59 -22.39 -4.53
N TRP A 125 6.90 -23.69 -4.53
CA TRP A 125 8.17 -24.19 -5.04
C TRP A 125 8.33 -23.91 -6.54
N ASN A 126 7.30 -24.16 -7.33
CA ASN A 126 7.31 -23.92 -8.78
C ASN A 126 7.41 -22.44 -9.13
N GLN A 127 6.89 -21.53 -8.30
CA GLN A 127 7.04 -20.09 -8.48
C GLN A 127 8.38 -19.55 -7.94
N THR A 128 8.91 -20.13 -6.86
CA THR A 128 10.11 -19.62 -6.17
C THR A 128 11.40 -20.20 -6.74
N ALA A 129 11.44 -21.49 -7.09
CA ALA A 129 12.65 -22.14 -7.61
C ALA A 129 13.20 -21.52 -8.92
N PRO A 130 12.37 -21.03 -9.87
CA PRO A 130 12.86 -20.36 -11.07
C PRO A 130 13.61 -19.05 -10.79
N LEU A 131 13.30 -18.35 -9.69
CA LEU A 131 14.01 -17.13 -9.30
C LEU A 131 15.50 -17.39 -8.99
N PHE A 132 15.84 -18.63 -8.65
CA PHE A 132 17.21 -19.09 -8.38
C PHE A 132 17.83 -19.83 -9.58
N LYS A 133 17.24 -19.74 -10.77
CA LYS A 133 17.81 -20.28 -12.01
C LYS A 133 18.33 -19.14 -12.89
N ARG A 134 19.41 -19.38 -13.65
CA ARG A 134 19.89 -18.45 -14.68
C ARG A 134 18.76 -18.18 -15.68
N PRO A 135 18.48 -16.91 -16.08
CA PRO A 135 19.38 -15.76 -16.18
C PRO A 135 19.43 -14.81 -14.97
N TYR A 136 18.80 -15.15 -13.83
CA TYR A 136 18.70 -14.27 -12.66
C TYR A 136 19.79 -14.50 -11.59
N LEU A 137 20.80 -15.34 -11.88
CA LEU A 137 22.04 -15.60 -11.11
C LEU A 137 23.29 -15.40 -11.97
#